data_AF-A0A1I2WHP3-F1
#
_entry.id   AF-A0A1I2WHP3-F1
#
_cell.length_a   1.000
_cell.length_b   1.000
_cell.length_c   1.000
_cell.angle_alpha   90.00
_cell.angle_beta   90.00
_cell.angle_gamma   90.00
#
_symmetry.space_group_name_H-M   'P 1'
#
loop_
_entity.id
_entity.type
_entity.pdbx_description
1 polymer ?
#
loop_
_entity_poly.entity_id
_entity_poly.type
_entity_poly.pdbx_seq_one_letter_code
_entity_poly.pdbx_strand_id
1 'polypeptide(L)'
;MAGLEVVAAETSEKILRLYPNETAWHSDWKKAFPEAYREKTFLNRKEGYYHRADIFTPCGTAIEFQNSPLCLEELRSREAFYPNLIWVVNGAKFKGFKVLKHLPDVADSRLSAFEFSHTSNLTMVRKSDIILGVEKPKVMTFHHPELRNVPLTSYYYSFRWSHPHRVWYEAKCPIIIDLGGYFLYQLKQRSQLNGNYAYLQMIPRKNFITQYCGNLPYTQIL
;
A
#
# COMPACT_ATOMS: atom_id res chain seq x y z
N MET A 1 -24.47 0.34 -9.82
CA MET A 1 -23.36 -0.34 -9.13
C MET A 1 -23.47 -1.83 -9.46
N ALA A 2 -22.79 -2.30 -10.50
CA ALA A 2 -22.82 -3.72 -10.85
C ALA A 2 -22.00 -4.47 -9.79
N GLY A 3 -22.67 -5.27 -8.96
CA GLY A 3 -22.04 -6.06 -7.92
C GLY A 3 -21.14 -7.14 -8.53
N LEU A 4 -19.94 -7.31 -7.96
CA LEU A 4 -19.11 -8.47 -8.23
C LEU A 4 -19.87 -9.71 -7.73
N GLU A 5 -20.32 -10.57 -8.65
CA GLU A 5 -21.00 -11.82 -8.30
C GLU A 5 -20.01 -12.97 -8.21
N VAL A 6 -20.01 -13.68 -7.07
CA VAL A 6 -19.22 -14.88 -6.87
C VAL A 6 -19.77 -15.99 -7.74
N VAL A 7 -18.90 -16.67 -8.48
CA VAL A 7 -19.29 -17.78 -9.35
C VAL A 7 -19.00 -19.11 -8.66
N ALA A 8 -19.91 -20.08 -8.81
CA ALA A 8 -19.73 -21.43 -8.26
C ALA A 8 -18.49 -22.11 -8.87
N ALA A 9 -17.78 -22.91 -8.07
CA ALA A 9 -16.52 -23.55 -8.47
C ALA A 9 -16.64 -24.39 -9.76
N GLU A 10 -17.80 -25.00 -9.99
CA GLU A 10 -18.08 -25.84 -11.16
C GLU A 10 -18.16 -25.09 -12.49
N THR A 11 -18.40 -23.77 -12.50
CA THR A 11 -18.50 -22.96 -13.74
C THR A 11 -17.15 -22.37 -14.19
N SER A 12 -16.06 -22.66 -13.45
CA SER A 12 -14.79 -21.93 -13.51
C SER A 12 -13.71 -22.51 -14.44
N GLU A 13 -14.00 -23.56 -15.20
CA GLU A 13 -13.00 -24.25 -16.05
C GLU A 13 -12.49 -23.44 -17.25
N LYS A 14 -13.08 -22.27 -17.57
CA LYS A 14 -12.51 -21.38 -18.60
C LYS A 14 -11.47 -20.43 -17.99
N ILE A 15 -10.23 -20.92 -18.04
CA ILE A 15 -8.94 -20.21 -17.81
C ILE A 15 -8.81 -19.59 -16.42
N LEU A 16 -8.89 -20.42 -15.38
CA LEU A 16 -8.20 -20.10 -14.12
C LEU A 16 -6.70 -20.35 -14.32
N ARG A 17 -5.87 -19.29 -14.25
CA ARG A 17 -4.43 -19.46 -14.10
C ARG A 17 -4.15 -20.01 -12.71
N LEU A 18 -3.99 -21.32 -12.60
CA LEU A 18 -3.42 -21.95 -11.41
C LEU A 18 -1.95 -21.55 -11.33
N TYR A 19 -1.50 -21.04 -10.19
CA TYR A 19 -0.07 -20.75 -9.94
C TYR A 19 0.53 -21.95 -9.20
N PRO A 20 1.18 -22.91 -9.88
CA PRO A 20 1.67 -24.16 -9.27
C PRO A 20 2.82 -23.97 -8.26
N ASN A 21 3.25 -22.72 -8.00
CA ASN A 21 4.41 -22.39 -7.16
C ASN A 21 4.05 -21.36 -6.07
N GLU A 22 2.92 -21.53 -5.40
CA GLU A 22 2.58 -20.69 -4.24
C GLU A 22 3.65 -20.82 -3.14
N THR A 23 4.14 -19.69 -2.62
CA THR A 23 5.15 -19.69 -1.57
C THR A 23 4.50 -19.78 -0.18
N ALA A 24 5.27 -20.25 0.82
CA ALA A 24 4.82 -20.26 2.22
C ALA A 24 4.33 -18.87 2.67
N TRP A 25 5.05 -17.80 2.31
CA TRP A 25 4.64 -16.42 2.61
C TRP A 25 3.24 -16.09 2.08
N HIS A 26 2.94 -16.47 0.83
CA HIS A 26 1.64 -16.22 0.20
C HIS A 26 0.54 -17.04 0.85
N SER A 27 0.81 -18.34 1.06
CA SER A 27 -0.12 -19.27 1.71
C SER A 27 -0.46 -18.82 3.15
N ASP A 28 0.54 -18.42 3.93
CA ASP A 28 0.38 -17.96 5.31
C ASP A 28 -0.42 -16.66 5.39
N TRP A 29 -0.23 -15.76 4.42
CA TRP A 29 -1.05 -14.56 4.30
C TRP A 29 -2.52 -14.87 4.04
N LYS A 30 -2.83 -15.82 3.15
CA LYS A 30 -4.22 -16.27 2.93
C LYS A 30 -4.82 -16.92 4.18
N LYS A 31 -4.04 -17.78 4.85
CA LYS A 31 -4.47 -18.50 6.07
C LYS A 31 -4.80 -17.59 7.24
N ALA A 32 -4.23 -16.38 7.27
CA ALA A 32 -4.53 -15.38 8.30
C ALA A 32 -5.96 -14.80 8.23
N PHE A 33 -6.73 -15.11 7.19
CA PHE A 33 -8.13 -14.68 7.03
C PHE A 33 -9.07 -15.87 7.08
N PRO A 34 -10.36 -15.70 7.43
CA PRO A 34 -11.35 -16.78 7.39
C PRO A 34 -11.44 -17.48 6.04
N GLU A 35 -11.61 -18.80 6.04
CA GLU A 35 -11.74 -19.61 4.82
C GLU A 35 -12.83 -19.09 3.88
N ALA A 36 -13.93 -18.60 4.46
CA ALA A 36 -15.04 -18.00 3.73
C ALA A 36 -14.65 -16.78 2.86
N TYR A 37 -13.48 -16.17 3.08
CA TYR A 37 -13.00 -15.00 2.33
C TYR A 37 -11.95 -15.37 1.29
N ARG A 38 -11.31 -16.54 1.41
CA ARG A 38 -10.15 -16.91 0.61
C ARG A 38 -10.56 -17.27 -0.81
N GLU A 39 -9.74 -16.84 -1.76
CA GLU A 39 -9.70 -17.36 -3.12
C GLU A 39 -11.04 -17.31 -3.90
N LYS A 40 -11.79 -16.22 -3.75
CA LYS A 40 -13.10 -16.02 -4.39
C LYS A 40 -12.97 -15.69 -5.87
N THR A 41 -13.71 -16.41 -6.70
CA THR A 41 -13.72 -16.24 -8.16
C THR A 41 -14.92 -15.41 -8.61
N PHE A 42 -14.66 -14.47 -9.50
CA PHE A 42 -15.64 -13.54 -10.06
C PHE A 42 -15.54 -13.51 -11.58
N LEU A 43 -16.68 -13.48 -12.27
CA LEU A 43 -16.73 -13.33 -13.72
C LEU A 43 -16.67 -11.86 -14.12
N ASN A 44 -15.69 -11.49 -14.94
CA ASN A 44 -15.69 -10.25 -15.68
C ASN A 44 -16.70 -10.36 -16.83
N ARG A 45 -17.94 -9.94 -16.58
CA ARG A 45 -19.02 -9.99 -17.57
C ARG A 45 -18.75 -9.18 -18.84
N LYS A 46 -17.88 -8.16 -18.79
CA LYS A 46 -17.55 -7.33 -19.95
C LYS A 46 -16.60 -8.04 -20.90
N GLU A 47 -15.61 -8.74 -20.34
CA GLU A 47 -14.49 -9.30 -21.10
C GLU A 47 -14.52 -10.84 -21.16
N GLY A 48 -15.43 -11.48 -20.42
CA GLY A 48 -15.70 -12.92 -20.47
C GLY A 48 -14.68 -13.80 -19.77
N TYR A 49 -13.77 -13.25 -18.98
CA TYR A 49 -12.76 -14.00 -18.21
C TYR A 49 -12.99 -13.89 -16.69
N TYR A 50 -12.35 -14.76 -15.92
CA TYR A 50 -12.47 -14.79 -14.47
C TYR A 50 -11.29 -14.11 -13.78
N HIS A 51 -11.58 -13.45 -12.67
CA HIS A 51 -10.59 -13.05 -11.68
C HIS A 51 -10.79 -13.86 -10.41
N ARG A 52 -9.69 -14.25 -9.76
CA ARG A 52 -9.70 -14.91 -8.45
C ARG A 52 -8.99 -14.02 -7.45
N ALA A 53 -9.72 -13.57 -6.43
CA ALA A 53 -9.18 -12.74 -5.37
C ALA A 53 -8.52 -13.61 -4.30
N ASP A 54 -7.27 -13.33 -3.92
CA ASP A 54 -6.62 -14.08 -2.83
C ASP A 54 -7.45 -14.02 -1.55
N ILE A 55 -7.94 -12.82 -1.20
CA ILE A 55 -8.93 -12.58 -0.15
C ILE A 55 -10.00 -11.62 -0.69
N PHE A 56 -11.27 -11.94 -0.46
CA PHE A 56 -12.38 -11.03 -0.68
C PHE A 56 -13.24 -10.93 0.58
N THR A 57 -13.29 -9.73 1.14
CA THR A 57 -13.90 -9.46 2.44
C THR A 57 -15.40 -9.12 2.31
N PRO A 58 -16.21 -9.29 3.37
CA PRO A 58 -17.63 -8.91 3.35
C PRO A 58 -17.89 -7.43 3.10
N CYS A 59 -16.92 -6.54 3.41
CA CYS A 59 -17.00 -5.12 3.08
C CYS A 59 -16.64 -4.81 1.62
N GLY A 60 -16.52 -5.84 0.76
CA GLY A 60 -16.29 -5.69 -0.68
C GLY A 60 -14.87 -5.26 -1.03
N THR A 61 -13.89 -5.54 -0.17
CA THR A 61 -12.47 -5.28 -0.41
C THR A 61 -11.77 -6.56 -0.83
N ALA A 62 -11.12 -6.52 -1.99
CA ALA A 62 -10.17 -7.52 -2.46
C ALA A 62 -8.78 -7.21 -1.90
N ILE A 63 -8.08 -8.22 -1.38
CA ILE A 63 -6.68 -8.11 -0.96
C ILE A 63 -5.88 -9.14 -1.77
N GLU A 64 -4.85 -8.68 -2.45
CA GLU A 64 -3.97 -9.51 -3.29
C GLU A 64 -2.57 -9.55 -2.73
N PHE A 65 -2.03 -10.76 -2.60
CA PHE A 65 -0.68 -10.96 -2.09
C PHE A 65 0.27 -11.18 -3.26
N GLN A 66 1.26 -10.30 -3.39
CA GLN A 66 2.22 -10.38 -4.48
C GLN A 66 3.63 -10.72 -3.98
N ASN A 67 4.08 -11.93 -4.30
CA ASN A 67 5.44 -12.40 -3.99
C ASN A 67 6.41 -12.35 -5.19
N SER A 68 5.88 -12.47 -6.41
CA SER A 68 6.65 -12.56 -7.66
C SER A 68 6.55 -11.27 -8.48
N PRO A 69 7.35 -11.09 -9.56
CA PRO A 69 7.14 -9.97 -10.48
C PRO A 69 5.71 -9.94 -11.03
N LEU A 70 5.09 -8.77 -11.03
CA LEU A 70 3.77 -8.50 -11.60
C LEU A 70 3.96 -7.66 -12.87
N CYS A 71 3.28 -8.01 -13.96
CA CYS A 71 3.32 -7.18 -15.18
C CYS A 71 2.30 -6.04 -15.09
N LEU A 72 2.53 -4.97 -15.87
CA LEU A 72 1.64 -3.79 -15.88
C LEU A 72 0.22 -4.10 -16.34
N GLU A 73 0.07 -5.04 -17.28
CA GLU A 73 -1.25 -5.47 -17.78
C GLU A 73 -2.06 -6.14 -16.67
N GLU A 74 -1.46 -7.04 -15.90
CA GLU A 74 -2.12 -7.73 -14.80
C GLU A 74 -2.47 -6.77 -13.65
N LEU A 75 -1.55 -5.86 -13.30
CA LEU A 75 -1.84 -4.78 -12.34
C LEU A 75 -3.08 -3.97 -12.77
N ARG A 76 -3.10 -3.47 -14.01
CA ARG A 76 -4.18 -2.64 -14.54
C ARG A 76 -5.49 -3.41 -14.65
N SER A 77 -5.45 -4.66 -15.11
CA SER A 77 -6.62 -5.53 -15.21
C SER A 77 -7.26 -5.75 -13.83
N ARG A 78 -6.45 -6.03 -12.80
CA ARG A 78 -6.95 -6.24 -11.42
C ARG A 78 -7.48 -4.96 -10.80
N GLU A 79 -6.77 -3.83 -10.92
CA GLU A 79 -7.23 -2.54 -10.39
C GLU A 79 -8.48 -2.02 -11.11
N ALA A 80 -8.65 -2.30 -12.39
CA ALA A 80 -9.87 -1.95 -13.13
C ALA A 80 -11.06 -2.84 -12.74
N PHE A 81 -10.79 -4.09 -12.34
CA PHE A 81 -11.83 -5.06 -12.01
C PHE A 81 -12.36 -4.90 -10.58
N TYR A 82 -11.48 -4.71 -9.60
CA TYR A 82 -11.84 -4.60 -8.18
C TYR A 82 -11.95 -3.13 -7.76
N PRO A 83 -13.15 -2.63 -7.40
CA PRO A 83 -13.32 -1.22 -6.99
C PRO A 83 -12.54 -0.87 -5.72
N ASN A 84 -12.45 -1.83 -4.78
CA ASN A 84 -11.68 -1.71 -3.54
C ASN A 84 -10.63 -2.81 -3.54
N LEU A 85 -9.43 -2.49 -4.00
CA LEU A 85 -8.30 -3.41 -4.04
C LEU A 85 -7.18 -2.92 -3.12
N ILE A 86 -6.53 -3.84 -2.42
CA ILE A 86 -5.31 -3.58 -1.66
C ILE A 86 -4.24 -4.57 -2.09
N TRP A 87 -3.06 -4.07 -2.43
CA TRP A 87 -1.88 -4.89 -2.67
C TRP A 87 -1.11 -5.08 -1.38
N VAL A 88 -0.84 -6.33 -1.01
CA VAL A 88 0.13 -6.68 0.03
C VAL A 88 1.31 -7.34 -0.66
N VAL A 89 2.47 -6.70 -0.64
CA VAL A 89 3.63 -7.07 -1.44
C VAL A 89 4.73 -7.62 -0.54
N ASN A 90 5.32 -8.75 -0.92
CA ASN A 90 6.47 -9.30 -0.23
C ASN A 90 7.70 -8.41 -0.48
N GLY A 91 8.02 -7.57 0.50
CA GLY A 91 9.15 -6.66 0.48
C GLY A 91 10.47 -7.29 0.93
N ALA A 92 10.50 -8.57 1.35
CA ALA A 92 11.71 -9.22 1.87
C ALA A 92 12.88 -9.21 0.87
N LYS A 93 12.57 -9.15 -0.44
CA LYS A 93 13.57 -9.13 -1.52
C LYS A 93 13.86 -7.72 -2.07
N PHE A 94 13.29 -6.65 -1.50
CA PHE A 94 13.46 -5.30 -2.01
C PHE A 94 14.87 -4.77 -1.76
N LYS A 95 15.67 -4.69 -2.83
CA LYS A 95 17.06 -4.20 -2.75
C LYS A 95 17.10 -2.70 -2.47
N GLY A 96 17.73 -2.34 -1.37
CA GLY A 96 17.93 -0.94 -0.99
C GLY A 96 16.66 -0.24 -0.52
N PHE A 97 15.66 -0.99 -0.07
CA PHE A 97 14.52 -0.46 0.68
C PHE A 97 14.93 -0.29 2.15
N LYS A 98 14.82 0.92 2.68
CA LYS A 98 15.15 1.24 4.07
C LYS A 98 14.08 2.17 4.65
N VAL A 99 13.46 1.76 5.74
CA VAL A 99 12.66 2.65 6.59
C VAL A 99 13.63 3.54 7.36
N LEU A 100 13.38 4.86 7.39
CA LEU A 100 14.33 5.85 7.90
C LEU A 100 13.80 6.56 9.14
N LYS A 101 13.47 7.85 9.04
CA LYS A 101 13.14 8.71 10.19
C LYS A 101 11.64 8.83 10.37
N HIS A 102 11.20 8.93 11.61
CA HIS A 102 9.84 9.34 11.95
C HIS A 102 9.52 10.70 11.31
N LEU A 103 8.31 10.83 10.78
CA LEU A 103 7.78 12.06 10.21
C LEU A 103 6.71 12.64 11.13
N PRO A 104 6.49 13.96 11.11
CA PRO A 104 5.28 14.54 11.69
C PRO A 104 4.03 14.05 10.96
N ASP A 105 2.86 14.42 11.45
CA ASP A 105 1.65 14.29 10.63
C ASP A 105 1.85 15.14 9.37
N VAL A 106 1.78 14.50 8.20
CA VAL A 106 2.01 15.15 6.91
C VAL A 106 0.95 16.21 6.61
N ALA A 107 -0.19 16.18 7.31
CA ALA A 107 -1.29 17.14 7.21
C ALA A 107 -1.35 18.12 8.40
N ASP A 108 -0.34 18.14 9.28
CA ASP A 108 -0.28 19.08 10.40
C ASP A 108 -0.39 20.54 9.92
N SER A 109 -1.29 21.31 10.51
CA SER A 109 -1.57 22.70 10.12
C SER A 109 -0.35 23.62 10.24
N ARG A 110 0.58 23.30 11.15
CA ARG A 110 1.86 24.01 11.32
C ARG A 110 2.79 23.84 10.10
N LEU A 111 2.55 22.84 9.26
CA LEU A 111 3.31 22.60 8.04
C LEU A 111 2.70 23.27 6.80
N SER A 112 1.61 24.03 6.93
CA SER A 112 0.89 24.64 5.79
C SER A 112 1.75 25.54 4.90
N ALA A 113 2.74 26.22 5.49
CA ALA A 113 3.71 27.08 4.82
C ALA A 113 4.96 26.34 4.29
N PHE A 114 5.02 25.01 4.43
CA PHE A 114 6.20 24.22 4.13
C PHE A 114 5.89 22.98 3.29
N GLU A 115 6.85 22.60 2.46
CA GLU A 115 6.83 21.33 1.70
C GLU A 115 8.01 20.46 2.12
N PHE A 116 7.83 19.13 2.06
CA PHE A 116 8.93 18.22 2.35
C PHE A 116 9.99 18.32 1.25
N SER A 117 11.26 18.32 1.65
CA SER A 117 12.38 18.30 0.71
C SER A 117 12.60 16.90 0.14
N HIS A 118 12.95 16.84 -1.14
CA HIS A 118 13.39 15.61 -1.82
C HIS A 118 14.91 15.38 -1.71
N THR A 119 15.67 16.37 -1.27
CA THR A 119 17.14 16.29 -1.23
C THR A 119 17.69 15.67 0.05
N SER A 120 16.89 15.60 1.11
CA SER A 120 17.32 15.11 2.43
C SER A 120 16.14 14.61 3.23
N ASN A 121 16.38 13.65 4.12
CA ASN A 121 15.35 13.09 4.98
C ASN A 121 14.99 14.03 6.13
N LEU A 122 13.71 14.08 6.49
CA LEU A 122 13.20 14.87 7.61
C LEU A 122 13.60 16.36 7.52
N THR A 123 13.51 16.91 6.31
CA THR A 123 13.72 18.32 6.06
C THR A 123 12.60 18.93 5.23
N MET A 124 12.43 20.23 5.40
CA MET A 124 11.37 21.02 4.77
C MET A 124 11.99 22.17 3.98
N VAL A 125 11.24 22.70 3.03
CA VAL A 125 11.51 23.96 2.33
C VAL A 125 10.28 24.86 2.45
N ARG A 126 10.46 26.17 2.37
CA ARG A 126 9.31 27.09 2.40
C ARG A 126 8.53 26.99 1.10
N LYS A 127 7.21 26.98 1.23
CA LYS A 127 6.29 27.02 0.09
C LYS A 127 6.48 28.29 -0.74
N SER A 128 6.77 29.42 -0.09
CA SER A 128 7.09 30.69 -0.76
C SER A 128 8.26 30.58 -1.72
N ASP A 129 9.32 29.88 -1.34
CA ASP A 129 10.53 29.76 -2.15
C ASP A 129 10.24 28.94 -3.42
N ILE A 130 9.37 27.93 -3.31
CA ILE A 130 8.91 27.14 -4.46
C ILE A 130 8.05 27.99 -5.39
N ILE A 131 7.12 28.77 -4.84
CA ILE A 131 6.23 29.66 -5.63
C ILE A 131 7.04 30.72 -6.40
N LEU A 132 8.08 31.26 -5.78
CA LEU A 132 8.97 32.25 -6.39
C LEU A 132 9.98 31.63 -7.37
N GLY A 133 10.01 30.31 -7.54
CA GLY A 133 10.93 29.62 -8.45
C GLY A 133 12.39 29.68 -7.99
N VAL A 134 12.65 29.77 -6.69
CA VAL A 134 14.02 29.79 -6.15
C VAL A 134 14.70 28.47 -6.51
N GLU A 135 15.82 28.52 -7.24
CA GLU A 135 16.52 27.32 -7.71
C GLU A 135 16.99 26.39 -6.58
N LYS A 136 17.43 26.98 -5.45
CA LYS A 136 17.99 26.27 -4.29
C LYS A 136 17.34 26.78 -3.01
N PRO A 137 16.08 26.38 -2.71
CA PRO A 137 15.39 26.82 -1.51
C PRO A 137 16.13 26.35 -0.27
N LYS A 138 16.05 27.13 0.81
CA LYS A 138 16.75 26.80 2.05
C LYS A 138 16.11 25.56 2.69
N VAL A 139 16.91 24.50 2.82
CA VAL A 139 16.49 23.27 3.48
C VAL A 139 16.56 23.45 5.00
N MET A 140 15.48 23.10 5.69
CA MET A 140 15.28 23.32 7.12
C MET A 140 15.02 21.98 7.83
N THR A 141 15.71 21.74 8.95
CA THR A 141 15.44 20.58 9.81
C THR A 141 14.36 20.91 10.83
N PHE A 142 13.83 19.89 11.51
CA PHE A 142 12.91 20.07 12.63
C PHE A 142 13.56 20.64 13.91
N HIS A 143 14.84 21.04 13.87
CA HIS A 143 15.44 21.86 14.92
C HIS A 143 15.22 23.36 14.70
N HIS A 144 14.75 23.77 13.51
CA HIS A 144 14.51 25.17 13.19
C HIS A 144 13.42 25.78 14.11
N PRO A 145 13.54 27.04 14.56
CA PRO A 145 12.55 27.69 15.44
C PRO A 145 11.09 27.60 14.96
N GLU A 146 10.88 27.63 13.65
CA GLU A 146 9.55 27.50 13.02
C GLU A 146 9.00 26.06 12.99
N LEU A 147 9.86 25.04 13.08
CA LEU A 147 9.50 23.63 12.93
C LEU A 147 9.62 22.81 14.22
N ARG A 148 10.41 23.27 15.20
CA ARG A 148 10.74 22.53 16.44
C ARG A 148 9.56 22.15 17.32
N ASN A 149 8.42 22.83 17.14
CA ASN A 149 7.20 22.56 17.89
C ASN A 149 6.26 21.60 17.15
N VAL A 150 6.64 21.08 15.98
CA VAL A 150 5.85 20.07 15.25
C VAL A 150 6.24 18.68 15.78
N PRO A 151 5.30 17.93 16.40
CA PRO A 151 5.60 16.62 16.95
C PRO A 151 5.81 15.61 15.83
N LEU A 152 6.74 14.68 16.05
CA LEU A 152 6.91 13.51 15.19
C LEU A 152 5.90 12.43 15.59
N THR A 153 5.37 11.73 14.62
CA THR A 153 4.48 10.58 14.83
C THR A 153 5.28 9.31 15.04
N SER A 154 4.68 8.32 15.69
CA SER A 154 5.26 6.97 15.80
C SER A 154 4.97 6.09 14.59
N TYR A 155 4.14 6.54 13.65
CA TYR A 155 3.60 5.69 12.57
C TYR A 155 3.86 6.22 11.15
N TYR A 156 4.30 7.46 10.95
CA TYR A 156 4.79 7.91 9.65
C TYR A 156 6.31 7.93 9.59
N TYR A 157 6.84 7.45 8.47
CA TYR A 157 8.27 7.33 8.25
C TYR A 157 8.67 7.81 6.87
N SER A 158 9.82 8.49 6.79
CA SER A 158 10.54 8.60 5.53
C SER A 158 11.18 7.26 5.20
N PHE A 159 11.49 7.06 3.92
CA PHE A 159 12.13 5.84 3.47
C PHE A 159 13.04 6.13 2.28
N ARG A 160 13.89 5.16 1.96
CA ARG A 160 14.66 5.13 0.72
C ARG A 160 14.36 3.83 0.02
N TRP A 161 14.17 3.88 -1.31
CA TRP A 161 14.09 2.69 -2.14
C TRP A 161 14.94 2.90 -3.39
N SER A 162 16.14 2.33 -3.40
CA SER A 162 17.10 2.56 -4.50
C SER A 162 16.75 1.81 -5.79
N HIS A 163 16.06 0.67 -5.70
CA HIS A 163 15.68 -0.15 -6.85
C HIS A 163 14.18 -0.46 -6.84
N PRO A 164 13.35 0.57 -7.01
CA PRO A 164 11.90 0.41 -6.98
C PRO A 164 11.41 -0.27 -8.25
N HIS A 165 10.52 -1.26 -8.09
CA HIS A 165 9.97 -1.96 -9.25
C HIS A 165 8.96 -1.04 -9.95
N ARG A 166 9.16 -0.79 -11.25
CA ARG A 166 8.36 0.16 -12.05
C ARG A 166 6.86 -0.07 -11.95
N VAL A 167 6.42 -1.33 -11.88
CA VAL A 167 5.00 -1.70 -11.78
C VAL A 167 4.29 -1.01 -10.61
N TRP A 168 4.96 -0.89 -9.46
CA TRP A 168 4.34 -0.31 -8.26
C TRP A 168 4.22 1.22 -8.29
N TYR A 169 4.92 1.90 -9.21
CA TYR A 169 4.69 3.34 -9.45
C TYR A 169 3.42 3.62 -10.24
N GLU A 170 2.94 2.63 -11.00
CA GLU A 170 1.74 2.74 -11.82
C GLU A 170 0.47 2.31 -11.06
N ALA A 171 0.65 1.71 -9.88
CA ALA A 171 -0.45 1.27 -9.03
C ALA A 171 -1.24 2.48 -8.51
N LYS A 172 -2.56 2.40 -8.63
CA LYS A 172 -3.50 3.41 -8.12
C LYS A 172 -4.13 2.96 -6.81
N CYS A 173 -4.12 1.66 -6.54
CA CYS A 173 -4.63 1.10 -5.31
C CYS A 173 -3.59 1.12 -4.19
N PRO A 174 -4.01 1.12 -2.91
CA PRO A 174 -3.10 1.05 -1.78
C PRO A 174 -2.09 -0.10 -1.88
N ILE A 175 -0.81 0.23 -1.70
CA ILE A 175 0.28 -0.74 -1.62
C ILE A 175 0.75 -0.83 -0.18
N ILE A 176 0.75 -2.03 0.37
CA ILE A 176 1.24 -2.38 1.69
C ILE A 176 2.44 -3.32 1.51
N ILE A 177 3.56 -2.95 2.09
CA ILE A 177 4.81 -3.69 1.99
C ILE A 177 5.00 -4.48 3.28
N ASP A 178 5.15 -5.80 3.15
CA ASP A 178 5.52 -6.69 4.24
C ASP A 178 7.04 -6.94 4.22
N LEU A 179 7.73 -6.52 5.28
CA LEU A 179 9.18 -6.72 5.44
C LEU A 179 9.52 -7.93 6.33
N GLY A 180 8.54 -8.77 6.69
CA GLY A 180 8.74 -10.00 7.46
C GLY A 180 8.68 -9.84 8.98
N GLY A 181 8.04 -8.78 9.49
CA GLY A 181 7.95 -8.48 10.92
C GLY A 181 6.52 -8.27 11.43
N TYR A 182 6.40 -7.64 12.60
CA TYR A 182 5.10 -7.31 13.21
C TYR A 182 4.35 -6.16 12.52
N PHE A 183 5.07 -5.36 11.75
CA PHE A 183 4.53 -4.16 11.11
C PHE A 183 4.57 -4.28 9.59
N LEU A 184 3.53 -3.75 8.99
CA LEU A 184 3.40 -3.52 7.55
C LEU A 184 3.62 -2.04 7.28
N TYR A 185 4.00 -1.72 6.04
CA TYR A 185 4.27 -0.35 5.64
C TYR A 185 3.45 0.01 4.41
N GLN A 186 2.39 0.79 4.60
CA GLN A 186 1.62 1.33 3.49
C GLN A 186 2.40 2.47 2.84
N LEU A 187 2.64 2.36 1.53
CA LEU A 187 3.21 3.45 0.74
C LEU A 187 2.13 4.50 0.48
N LYS A 188 2.38 5.73 0.91
CA LYS A 188 1.48 6.88 0.75
C LYS A 188 2.20 8.04 0.10
N GLN A 189 1.42 8.98 -0.43
CA GLN A 189 1.93 10.20 -1.02
C GLN A 189 1.21 11.42 -0.43
N ARG A 190 1.97 12.49 -0.17
CA ARG A 190 1.45 13.83 0.10
C ARG A 190 1.61 14.66 -1.16
N SER A 191 0.52 15.22 -1.67
CA SER A 191 0.60 16.20 -2.76
C SER A 191 1.18 17.52 -2.23
N GLN A 192 2.13 18.08 -2.97
CA GLN A 192 2.87 19.28 -2.60
C GLN A 192 3.45 19.96 -3.85
N LEU A 193 3.79 21.25 -3.76
CA LEU A 193 4.17 22.05 -4.94
C LEU A 193 5.47 21.61 -5.63
N ASN A 194 6.43 21.05 -4.89
CA ASN A 194 7.71 20.55 -5.42
C ASN A 194 7.66 19.05 -5.80
N GLY A 195 6.49 18.54 -6.15
CA GLY A 195 6.27 17.13 -6.50
C GLY A 195 5.95 16.25 -5.30
N ASN A 196 5.06 15.28 -5.49
CA ASN A 196 4.51 14.44 -4.43
C ASN A 196 5.60 13.83 -3.52
N TYR A 197 5.41 13.94 -2.21
CA TYR A 197 6.30 13.33 -1.23
C TYR A 197 5.81 11.93 -0.88
N ALA A 198 6.63 10.92 -1.18
CA ALA A 198 6.33 9.55 -0.77
C ALA A 198 6.78 9.32 0.69
N TYR A 199 5.92 8.65 1.46
CA TYR A 199 6.20 8.27 2.84
C TYR A 199 5.54 6.93 3.18
N LEU A 200 5.94 6.34 4.30
CA LEU A 200 5.37 5.09 4.79
C LEU A 200 4.46 5.36 5.98
N GLN A 201 3.29 4.72 6.00
CA GLN A 201 2.48 4.53 7.19
C GLN A 201 2.69 3.13 7.74
N MET A 202 3.22 3.03 8.95
CA MET A 202 3.38 1.79 9.69
C MET A 202 2.02 1.34 10.22
N ILE A 203 1.70 0.07 10.01
CA ILE A 203 0.44 -0.55 10.42
C ILE A 203 0.80 -1.87 11.12
N PRO A 204 0.37 -2.11 12.38
CA PRO A 204 0.53 -3.43 12.99
C PRO A 204 -0.19 -4.48 12.16
N ARG A 205 0.48 -5.59 11.81
CA ARG A 205 -0.08 -6.66 10.98
C ARG A 205 -1.39 -7.20 11.55
N LYS A 206 -1.46 -7.35 12.88
CA LYS A 206 -2.67 -7.75 13.60
C LYS A 206 -3.83 -6.78 13.36
N ASN A 207 -3.59 -5.47 13.40
CA ASN A 207 -4.62 -4.46 13.18
C ASN A 207 -5.11 -4.49 11.73
N PHE A 208 -4.21 -4.66 10.76
CA PHE A 208 -4.59 -4.83 9.36
C PHE A 208 -5.51 -6.03 9.17
N ILE A 209 -5.13 -7.22 9.65
CA ILE A 209 -5.96 -8.42 9.52
C ILE A 209 -7.31 -8.23 10.23
N THR A 210 -7.31 -7.72 11.47
CA THR A 210 -8.54 -7.52 12.26
C THR A 210 -9.51 -6.55 11.58
N GLN A 211 -8.99 -5.46 11.00
CA GLN A 211 -9.80 -4.49 10.26
C GLN A 211 -10.59 -5.14 9.11
N TYR A 212 -9.98 -6.09 8.41
CA TYR A 212 -10.58 -6.74 7.24
C TYR A 212 -11.26 -8.07 7.54
N CYS A 213 -11.16 -8.58 8.77
CA CYS A 213 -11.90 -9.75 9.21
C CYS A 213 -13.34 -9.44 9.67
N GLY A 214 -13.66 -8.16 9.91
CA GLY A 214 -14.87 -7.77 10.64
C GLY A 214 -14.74 -8.11 12.13
N ASN A 215 -15.72 -7.73 12.95
CA ASN A 215 -15.77 -8.06 14.39
C ASN A 215 -16.02 -9.57 14.64
N LEU A 216 -15.30 -10.46 13.95
CA LEU A 216 -15.28 -11.87 14.28
C LEU A 216 -14.57 -12.02 15.64
N PRO A 217 -15.17 -12.73 16.61
CA PRO A 217 -14.53 -12.95 17.90
C PRO A 217 -13.16 -13.62 17.70
N TYR A 218 -12.19 -13.18 18.50
CA TYR A 218 -10.76 -13.52 18.43
C TYR A 218 -10.47 -15.03 18.34
N THR A 219 -11.40 -15.87 18.79
CA THR A 219 -11.35 -17.34 18.75
C THR A 219 -11.36 -17.95 17.35
N GLN A 220 -11.50 -17.17 16.27
CA GLN A 220 -11.47 -17.66 14.88
C GLN A 220 -10.33 -17.08 14.03
N ILE A 221 -9.38 -16.35 14.64
CA ILE A 221 -8.27 -15.66 13.93
C ILE A 221 -6.93 -16.41 14.06
N LEU A 222 -6.88 -17.51 14.81
CA LEU A 222 -5.71 -18.37 15.01
C LEU A 222 -5.97 -19.78 14.47
#